data_AF-A0A6C0KBU1-F1
#
_entry.id   AF-A0A6C0KBU1-F1
#
_cell.length_a   1.000
_cell.length_b   1.000
_cell.length_c   1.000
_cell.angle_alpha   90.00
_cell.angle_beta   90.00
_cell.angle_gamma   90.00
#
_symmetry.space_group_name_H-M   'P 1'
#
loop_
_entity.id
_entity.type
_entity.pdbx_description
1 polymer ?
#
loop_
_entity_poly.entity_id
_entity_poly.type
_entity_poly.pdbx_seq_one_letter_code
_entity_poly.pdbx_strand_id
1 'polypeptide(L)'
;MYNKLDSNKIITIFVITALWDVVLRFVVEGKIPLSGIEDMKWIVVLKGYFKRHTLLGAALIAGFVGAVTEVLLQRSVYTWYSQNTKSRGLAVLLVSGLIGLPMRYSGLFPHLEEHYYKPLGFQYSFCTDVFSGLVVMITHQFLTINKILANT
;
A
#
# COMPACT_ATOMS: atom_id res chain seq x y z
N MET A 1 0.29 -2.56 -27.81
CA MET A 1 0.57 -1.11 -27.68
C MET A 1 1.24 -0.92 -26.32
N TYR A 2 2.54 -0.67 -26.30
CA TYR A 2 3.32 -0.55 -25.06
C TYR A 2 3.19 0.90 -24.57
N ASN A 3 2.39 1.14 -23.53
CA ASN A 3 2.22 2.50 -23.03
C ASN A 3 3.45 2.94 -22.22
N LYS A 4 3.87 4.19 -22.44
CA LYS A 4 4.95 4.82 -21.70
C LYS A 4 4.55 4.88 -20.23
N LEU A 5 5.47 4.48 -19.35
CA LEU A 5 5.26 4.59 -17.90
C LEU A 5 5.13 6.06 -17.50
N ASP A 6 4.11 6.36 -16.70
CA ASP A 6 3.95 7.66 -16.06
C ASP A 6 4.80 7.69 -14.79
N SER A 7 6.03 8.20 -14.93
CA SER A 7 6.99 8.34 -13.84
C SER A 7 6.51 9.25 -12.72
N ASN A 8 5.75 10.31 -13.03
CA ASN A 8 5.24 11.24 -12.02
C ASN A 8 4.23 10.54 -11.11
N LYS A 9 3.38 9.71 -11.71
CA LYS A 9 2.42 8.90 -10.95
C LYS A 9 3.11 7.86 -10.07
N ILE A 10 4.14 7.18 -10.58
CA ILE A 10 4.93 6.22 -9.80
C ILE A 10 5.58 6.90 -8.57
N ILE A 11 6.19 8.06 -8.76
CA ILE A 11 6.78 8.85 -7.66
C ILE A 11 5.71 9.30 -6.67
N THR A 12 4.56 9.75 -7.16
CA THR A 12 3.45 10.18 -6.30
C THR A 12 2.94 9.02 -5.44
N ILE A 13 2.73 7.85 -6.03
CA ILE A 13 2.31 6.64 -5.30
C ILE A 13 3.38 6.21 -4.29
N PHE A 14 4.67 6.23 -4.66
CA PHE A 14 5.77 5.96 -3.73
C PHE A 14 5.67 6.84 -2.47
N VAL A 15 5.51 8.15 -2.64
CA VAL A 15 5.42 9.11 -1.53
C VAL A 15 4.17 8.89 -0.71
N ILE A 16 3.01 8.71 -1.34
CA ILE A 16 1.73 8.46 -0.64
C ILE A 16 1.83 7.21 0.22
N THR A 17 2.35 6.10 -0.33
CA THR A 17 2.48 4.84 0.40
C THR A 17 3.47 4.95 1.56
N ALA A 18 4.62 5.62 1.34
CA ALA A 18 5.59 5.86 2.41
C ALA A 18 5.01 6.71 3.55
N LEU A 19 4.21 7.74 3.24
CA LEU A 19 3.53 8.57 4.25
C LEU A 19 2.46 7.79 5.02
N TRP A 20 1.69 6.94 4.34
CA TRP A 20 0.72 6.07 5.01
C TRP A 20 1.39 5.08 5.96
N ASP A 21 2.57 4.55 5.63
CA ASP A 21 3.35 3.69 6.55
C ASP A 21 3.80 4.45 7.81
N VAL A 22 4.21 5.71 7.66
CA VAL A 22 4.52 6.60 8.80
C VAL A 22 3.29 6.84 9.68
N VAL A 23 2.13 7.13 9.07
CA VAL A 23 0.86 7.29 9.81
C VAL A 23 0.50 5.99 10.53
N LEU A 24 0.58 4.85 9.84
CA LEU A 24 0.29 3.54 10.40
C LEU A 24 1.19 3.24 11.60
N ARG A 25 2.46 3.60 11.53
CA ARG A 25 3.37 3.46 12.67
C ARG A 25 2.96 4.31 13.86
N PHE A 26 2.53 5.56 13.65
CA PHE A 26 2.06 6.40 14.75
C PHE A 26 0.76 5.87 15.38
N VAL A 27 -0.12 5.25 14.59
CA VAL A 27 -1.29 4.53 15.10
C VAL A 27 -0.86 3.34 15.96
N VAL A 28 0.05 2.50 15.46
CA VAL A 28 0.59 1.34 16.20
C VAL A 28 1.30 1.73 17.50
N GLU A 29 1.99 2.86 17.51
CA GLU A 29 2.67 3.41 18.69
C GLU A 29 1.69 4.08 19.67
N GLY A 30 0.40 4.19 19.33
CA GLY A 30 -0.62 4.81 20.18
C GLY A 30 -0.55 6.34 20.23
N LYS A 31 0.15 6.97 19.27
CA LYS A 31 0.26 8.43 19.18
C LYS A 31 -0.95 9.07 18.50
N ILE A 32 -1.68 8.30 17.69
CA ILE A 32 -2.89 8.73 17.00
C ILE A 32 -4.00 7.73 17.34
N PRO A 33 -5.04 8.12 18.09
CA PRO A 33 -6.20 7.27 18.31
C PRO A 33 -7.04 7.21 17.03
N LEU A 34 -7.42 6.01 16.58
CA LEU A 34 -8.29 5.78 15.44
C LEU A 34 -9.53 4.98 15.86
N SER A 35 -10.26 5.49 16.86
CA SER A 35 -11.61 5.04 17.23
C SER A 35 -11.80 3.50 17.20
N GLY A 36 -10.87 2.74 17.80
CA GLY A 36 -10.94 1.27 17.89
C GLY A 36 -10.26 0.49 16.75
N ILE A 37 -9.66 1.16 15.77
CA ILE A 37 -8.84 0.52 14.73
C ILE A 37 -7.50 0.06 15.33
N GLU A 38 -6.97 0.78 16.30
CA GLU A 38 -5.73 0.46 17.02
C GLU A 38 -5.69 -0.95 17.64
N ASP A 39 -6.84 -1.47 18.04
CA ASP A 39 -6.97 -2.79 18.68
C ASP A 39 -7.17 -3.93 17.66
N MET A 40 -7.29 -3.61 16.37
CA MET A 40 -7.42 -4.64 15.34
C MET A 40 -6.16 -5.51 15.28
N LYS A 41 -6.36 -6.82 15.18
CA LYS A 41 -5.28 -7.82 15.18
C LYS A 41 -4.13 -7.48 14.22
N TRP A 42 -4.42 -6.92 13.05
CA TRP A 42 -3.40 -6.57 12.06
C TRP A 42 -2.51 -5.38 12.47
N ILE A 43 -3.04 -4.41 13.22
CA ILE A 43 -2.29 -3.28 13.77
C ILE A 43 -1.46 -3.71 14.97
N VAL A 44 -2.04 -4.48 15.88
CA VAL A 44 -1.33 -4.98 17.06
C VAL A 44 -0.10 -5.80 16.67
N VAL A 45 -0.25 -6.64 15.64
CA VAL A 45 0.82 -7.51 15.12
C VAL A 45 1.95 -6.69 14.45
N LEU A 46 1.61 -5.60 13.75
CA LEU A 46 2.59 -4.65 13.16
C LEU A 46 3.53 -4.01 14.19
N LYS A 47 3.17 -3.99 15.48
CA LYS A 47 4.04 -3.48 16.55
C LYS A 47 5.37 -4.23 16.63
N GLY A 48 5.37 -5.54 16.36
CA GLY A 48 6.60 -6.34 16.30
C GLY A 48 7.51 -5.90 15.14
N TYR A 49 6.93 -5.64 13.98
CA TYR A 49 7.62 -5.19 12.78
C TYR A 49 8.26 -3.79 12.96
N PHE A 50 7.51 -2.81 13.46
CA PHE A 50 8.01 -1.44 13.65
C PHE A 50 9.05 -1.29 14.76
N LYS A 51 9.12 -2.23 15.70
CA LYS A 51 10.21 -2.28 16.69
C LYS A 51 11.55 -2.67 16.09
N ARG A 52 11.56 -3.41 14.98
CA ARG A 52 12.78 -3.91 14.32
C ARG A 52 13.26 -3.00 13.18
N HIS A 53 12.38 -2.16 12.64
CA HIS A 53 12.72 -1.24 11.56
C HIS A 53 12.77 0.22 12.02
N THR A 54 13.70 0.98 11.46
CA THR A 54 13.68 2.44 11.59
C THR A 54 12.44 3.00 10.87
N LEU A 55 11.97 4.18 11.29
CA LEU A 55 10.81 4.85 10.69
C LEU A 55 11.02 5.02 9.18
N LEU A 56 12.19 5.52 8.80
CA LEU A 56 12.54 5.74 7.41
C LEU A 56 12.70 4.43 6.64
N GLY A 57 13.29 3.40 7.25
CA GLY A 57 13.49 2.10 6.59
C GLY A 57 12.17 1.41 6.23
N ALA A 58 11.22 1.37 7.16
CA ALA A 58 9.89 0.82 6.91
C ALA A 58 9.14 1.62 5.83
N ALA A 59 9.16 2.96 5.92
CA ALA A 59 8.51 3.83 4.96
C ALA A 59 9.08 3.70 3.54
N LEU A 60 10.41 3.53 3.39
CA LEU A 60 11.05 3.32 2.10
C LEU A 60 10.68 1.97 1.49
N ILE A 61 10.59 0.90 2.30
CA ILE A 61 10.14 -0.42 1.84
C ILE A 61 8.69 -0.33 1.36
N ALA A 62 7.80 0.27 2.15
CA ALA A 62 6.40 0.45 1.79
C ALA A 62 6.26 1.28 0.50
N GLY A 63 6.97 2.41 0.42
CA GLY A 63 7.03 3.24 -0.78
C GLY A 63 7.50 2.47 -2.01
N PHE A 64 8.57 1.68 -1.89
CA PHE A 64 9.10 0.85 -2.97
C PHE A 64 8.08 -0.18 -3.46
N VAL A 65 7.42 -0.89 -2.54
CA VAL A 65 6.35 -1.85 -2.88
C VAL A 65 5.19 -1.13 -3.58
N GLY A 66 4.81 0.06 -3.12
CA GLY A 66 3.80 0.90 -3.78
C GLY A 66 4.19 1.28 -5.21
N ALA A 67 5.45 1.70 -5.43
CA ALA A 67 5.96 2.04 -6.76
C ALA A 67 5.96 0.82 -7.71
N VAL A 68 6.40 -0.34 -7.23
CA VAL A 68 6.37 -1.60 -8.01
C VAL A 68 4.94 -1.97 -8.39
N THR A 69 4.00 -1.81 -7.44
CA THR A 69 2.57 -2.06 -7.67
C THR A 69 2.03 -1.15 -8.78
N GLU A 70 2.36 0.14 -8.76
CA GLU A 70 1.95 1.09 -9.82
C GLU A 70 2.57 0.74 -11.18
N VAL A 71 3.83 0.32 -11.22
CA VAL A 71 4.47 -0.16 -12.47
C VAL A 71 3.73 -1.37 -13.04
N LEU A 72 3.36 -2.34 -12.19
CA LEU A 72 2.59 -3.51 -12.61
C LEU A 72 1.18 -3.13 -13.08
N LEU A 73 0.53 -2.17 -12.43
CA LEU A 73 -0.77 -1.66 -12.86
C LEU A 73 -0.70 -1.04 -14.26
N GLN A 74 0.33 -0.22 -14.51
CA GLN A 74 0.52 0.45 -15.80
C GLN A 74 0.98 -0.48 -16.92
N ARG A 75 1.63 -1.62 -16.61
CA ARG A 75 2.10 -2.58 -17.63
C ARG A 75 1.17 -3.76 -17.85
N SER A 76 0.75 -4.40 -16.77
CA SER A 76 0.13 -5.73 -16.83
C SER A 76 -1.39 -5.66 -16.96
N VAL A 77 -2.02 -4.60 -16.43
CA VAL A 77 -3.49 -4.45 -16.41
C VAL A 77 -3.94 -3.06 -16.88
N TYR A 78 -3.14 -2.42 -17.74
CA TYR A 78 -3.36 -1.05 -18.21
C TYR A 78 -4.78 -0.82 -18.74
N THR A 79 -5.30 -1.75 -19.54
CA THR A 79 -6.62 -1.64 -20.16
C THR A 79 -7.73 -1.49 -19.12
N TRP A 80 -7.65 -2.22 -18.00
CA TRP A 80 -8.63 -2.09 -16.91
C TRP A 80 -8.34 -0.87 -16.03
N TYR A 81 -7.07 -0.56 -15.83
CA TYR A 81 -6.59 0.54 -15.00
C TYR A 81 -6.91 1.93 -15.56
N SER A 82 -6.88 2.08 -16.89
CA SER A 82 -7.09 3.33 -17.62
C SER A 82 -8.56 3.62 -17.97
N GLN A 83 -9.47 2.68 -17.72
CA GLN A 83 -10.90 2.85 -18.01
C GLN A 83 -11.58 3.68 -16.90
N ASN A 84 -12.59 3.11 -16.24
CA ASN A 84 -13.44 3.79 -15.28
C ASN A 84 -12.92 3.59 -13.85
N THR A 85 -13.37 4.42 -12.90
CA THR A 85 -13.00 4.30 -11.48
C THR A 85 -13.24 2.90 -10.92
N LYS A 86 -14.32 2.22 -11.36
CA LYS A 86 -14.65 0.84 -10.93
C LYS A 86 -13.63 -0.18 -11.42
N SER A 87 -13.26 -0.14 -12.71
CA SER A 87 -12.29 -1.09 -13.28
C SER A 87 -10.88 -0.83 -12.76
N ARG A 88 -10.55 0.45 -12.51
CA ARG A 88 -9.32 0.86 -11.81
C ARG A 88 -9.25 0.28 -10.40
N GLY A 89 -10.33 0.43 -9.62
CA GLY A 89 -10.42 -0.16 -8.29
C GLY A 89 -10.21 -1.67 -8.32
N LEU A 90 -10.87 -2.38 -9.24
CA LEU A 90 -10.69 -3.83 -9.40
C LEU A 90 -9.25 -4.20 -9.75
N ALA A 91 -8.61 -3.48 -10.67
CA ALA A 91 -7.21 -3.70 -11.02
C ALA A 91 -6.28 -3.50 -9.82
N VAL A 92 -6.47 -2.42 -9.05
CA VAL A 92 -5.70 -2.14 -7.83
C VAL A 92 -5.88 -3.24 -6.79
N LEU A 93 -7.13 -3.69 -6.55
CA LEU A 93 -7.44 -4.76 -5.61
C LEU A 93 -6.69 -6.05 -5.96
N LEU A 94 -6.75 -6.46 -7.23
CA LEU A 94 -6.11 -7.68 -7.71
C LEU A 94 -4.58 -7.58 -7.62
N VAL A 95 -3.98 -6.51 -8.14
CA VAL A 95 -2.52 -6.37 -8.15
C VAL A 95 -1.96 -6.21 -6.74
N SER A 96 -2.62 -5.48 -5.84
CA SER A 96 -2.15 -5.29 -4.47
C SER A 96 -2.16 -6.61 -3.68
N GLY A 97 -3.23 -7.41 -3.80
CA GLY A 97 -3.27 -8.74 -3.20
C GLY A 97 -2.23 -9.69 -3.80
N LEU A 98 -2.00 -9.62 -5.11
CA LEU A 98 -0.97 -10.42 -5.78
C LEU A 98 0.44 -10.05 -5.34
N ILE A 99 0.73 -8.79 -5.06
CA ILE A 99 2.03 -8.32 -4.54
C ILE A 99 2.29 -8.81 -3.10
N GLY A 100 1.24 -9.07 -2.33
CA GLY A 100 1.33 -9.73 -1.02
C GLY A 100 1.95 -11.14 -1.09
N LEU A 101 1.76 -11.86 -2.19
CA LEU A 101 2.30 -13.22 -2.38
C LEU A 101 3.84 -13.26 -2.45
N PRO A 102 4.53 -12.52 -3.34
CA PRO A 102 5.98 -12.48 -3.33
C PRO A 102 6.51 -11.87 -2.04
N MET A 103 5.84 -10.88 -1.42
CA MET A 103 6.28 -10.36 -0.12
C MET A 103 6.31 -11.43 0.98
N ARG A 104 5.34 -12.35 0.95
CA ARG A 104 5.23 -13.47 1.89
C ARG A 104 6.16 -14.63 1.60
N TYR A 105 6.35 -15.01 0.33
CA TYR A 105 7.03 -16.25 -0.05
C TYR A 105 8.44 -16.07 -0.61
N SER A 106 8.86 -14.86 -0.96
CA SER A 106 10.20 -14.63 -1.54
C SER A 106 11.35 -14.71 -0.53
N GLY A 107 11.05 -14.63 0.78
CA GLY A 107 12.07 -14.48 1.83
C GLY A 107 12.79 -13.13 1.81
N LEU A 108 12.40 -12.19 0.93
CA LEU A 108 13.04 -10.86 0.81
C LEU A 108 12.74 -9.96 2.01
N PHE A 109 11.62 -10.19 2.71
CA PHE A 109 11.19 -9.44 3.89
C PHE A 109 10.98 -10.36 5.10
N PRO A 110 12.04 -10.98 5.65
CA PRO A 110 11.92 -12.03 6.66
C PRO A 110 11.23 -11.55 7.95
N HIS A 111 11.45 -10.31 8.34
CA HIS A 111 10.85 -9.72 9.53
C HIS A 111 9.37 -9.35 9.33
N LEU A 112 8.98 -8.99 8.11
CA LEU A 112 7.58 -8.78 7.75
C LEU A 112 6.86 -10.14 7.71
N GLU A 113 7.51 -11.17 7.19
CA GLU A 113 6.97 -12.52 7.23
C GLU A 113 6.72 -13.01 8.66
N GLU A 114 7.72 -12.91 9.54
CA GLU A 114 7.67 -13.39 10.90
C GLU A 114 6.69 -12.62 11.78
N HIS A 115 6.74 -11.29 11.72
CA HIS A 115 5.97 -10.44 12.61
C HIS A 115 4.65 -9.95 12.04
N TYR A 116 4.35 -10.14 10.75
CA TYR A 116 3.08 -9.73 10.14
C TYR A 116 2.34 -10.89 9.48
N TYR A 117 2.95 -11.58 8.51
CA TYR A 117 2.25 -12.60 7.73
C TYR A 117 1.95 -13.90 8.49
N LYS A 118 2.87 -14.36 9.36
CA LYS A 118 2.67 -15.59 10.17
C LYS A 118 1.56 -15.42 11.22
N PRO A 119 1.52 -14.35 12.03
CA PRO A 119 0.48 -14.20 13.07
C PRO A 119 -0.91 -13.86 12.51
N LEU A 120 -0.99 -13.18 11.35
CA LEU A 120 -2.27 -12.88 10.70
C LEU A 120 -2.91 -14.11 10.05
N GLY A 121 -2.09 -14.98 9.48
CA GLY A 121 -2.57 -16.01 8.56
C GLY A 121 -2.87 -15.43 7.17
N PHE A 122 -3.05 -16.31 6.19
CA PHE A 122 -3.15 -15.93 4.77
C PHE A 122 -4.33 -15.00 4.47
N GLN A 123 -5.54 -15.38 4.88
CA GLN A 123 -6.76 -14.65 4.56
C GLN A 123 -6.74 -13.22 5.09
N TYR A 124 -6.36 -13.02 6.35
CA TYR A 124 -6.28 -11.69 6.95
C TYR A 124 -5.20 -10.83 6.29
N SER A 125 -4.00 -11.38 6.06
CA SER A 125 -2.92 -10.61 5.43
C SER A 125 -3.24 -10.21 3.99
N PHE A 126 -3.94 -11.08 3.27
CA PHE A 126 -4.37 -10.78 1.91
C PHE A 126 -5.41 -9.65 1.91
N CYS A 127 -6.39 -9.70 2.82
CA CYS A 127 -7.39 -8.63 2.96
C CYS A 127 -6.75 -7.27 3.30
N THR A 128 -5.74 -7.24 4.17
CA THR A 128 -5.05 -5.99 4.54
C THR A 128 -4.18 -5.46 3.40
N ASP A 129 -3.50 -6.34 2.65
CA ASP A 129 -2.72 -5.96 1.47
C ASP A 129 -3.64 -5.37 0.39
N VAL A 130 -4.80 -5.98 0.16
CA VAL A 130 -5.84 -5.49 -0.75
C VAL A 130 -6.42 -4.14 -0.29
N PHE A 131 -6.69 -3.99 1.01
CA PHE A 131 -7.21 -2.76 1.59
C PHE A 131 -6.21 -1.61 1.52
N SER A 132 -4.92 -1.86 1.75
CA SER A 132 -3.88 -0.82 1.66
C SER A 132 -3.79 -0.22 0.25
N GLY A 133 -3.90 -1.05 -0.80
CA GLY A 133 -3.96 -0.58 -2.18
C GLY A 133 -5.14 0.35 -2.46
N LEU A 134 -6.32 0.06 -1.90
CA LEU A 134 -7.49 0.95 -2.01
C LEU A 134 -7.25 2.29 -1.33
N VAL A 135 -6.70 2.30 -0.12
CA VAL A 135 -6.42 3.54 0.64
C VAL A 135 -5.50 4.46 -0.15
N VAL A 136 -4.44 3.91 -0.74
CA VAL A 136 -3.50 4.64 -1.60
C VAL A 136 -4.20 5.17 -2.85
N MET A 137 -5.03 4.36 -3.51
CA MET A 137 -5.78 4.77 -4.70
C MET A 137 -6.74 5.94 -4.40
N ILE A 138 -7.51 5.84 -3.31
CA ILE A 138 -8.45 6.89 -2.89
C ILE A 138 -7.69 8.17 -2.57
N THR A 139 -6.58 8.07 -1.84
CA THR A 139 -5.73 9.22 -1.50
C THR A 139 -5.19 9.91 -2.76
N HIS A 140 -4.65 9.14 -3.70
CA HIS A 140 -4.17 9.65 -4.98
C HIS A 140 -5.29 10.34 -5.77
N GLN A 141 -6.48 9.73 -5.83
CA GLN A 141 -7.62 10.29 -6.54
C GLN A 141 -8.12 11.59 -5.89
N PHE A 142 -8.16 11.66 -4.56
CA PHE A 142 -8.49 12.87 -3.82
C PHE A 142 -7.50 14.01 -4.12
N LEU A 143 -6.19 13.75 -4.08
CA LEU A 143 -5.16 14.73 -4.42
C LEU A 143 -5.28 15.21 -5.87
N THR A 144 -5.60 14.31 -6.80
CA THR A 144 -5.79 14.64 -8.21
C THR A 144 -6.99 15.57 -8.41
N ILE A 145 -8.12 15.29 -7.75
CA ILE A 145 -9.32 16.14 -7.82
C ILE A 145 -9.04 17.54 -7.26
N ASN A 146 -8.40 17.62 -6.09
CA ASN A 146 -8.08 18.90 -5.47
C ASN A 146 -7.11 19.73 -6.32
N LYS A 147 -6.14 19.08 -6.98
CA LYS A 147 -5.25 19.77 -7.92
C LYS A 147 -6.00 20.35 -9.11
N ILE A 148 -7.05 19.68 -9.61
CA ILE A 148 -7.88 20.22 -10.70
C ILE A 148 -8.65 21.44 -10.19
N LEU A 149 -9.35 21.30 -9.05
CA LEU A 149 -10.15 22.38 -8.46
C LEU A 149 -9.34 23.63 -8.11
N ALA A 150 -8.09 23.47 -7.66
CA ALA A 150 -7.21 24.60 -7.33
C ALA A 150 -6.61 25.32 -8.56
N ASN A 151 -6.70 24.72 -9.75
CA ASN A 151 -6.21 25.30 -11.01
C ASN A 151 -7.36 25.76 -11.93
N THR A 152 -8.61 25.74 -11.44
CA THR A 152 -9.80 26.28 -12.14
C THR A 152 -10.23 27.58 -11.49
#